data_AF-A0AAW6RZA2-F1
#
_entry.id   AF-A0AAW6RZA2-F1
#
_cell.length_a   1.000
_cell.length_b   1.000
_cell.length_c   1.000
_cell.angle_alpha   90.00
_cell.angle_beta   90.00
_cell.angle_gamma   90.00
#
_symmetry.space_group_name_H-M   'P 1'
#
loop_
_entity.id
_entity.type
_entity.pdbx_description
1 polymer ?
#
loop_
_entity_poly.entity_id
_entity_poly.type
_entity_poly.pdbx_seq_one_letter_code
_entity_poly.pdbx_strand_id
1 'polypeptide(L)'
;MTKELEGLATTVQKFKASLKDVLDKTNAEFHQALNGESPISFRGLTTMQDEGNEYLLDPSDILFWHDPTAYLDEFGRWKGQEILDRHSAIKDYLHESDQINIFNRFVDVLRKKRVAPFVGAGISRPYKYPLWGELIEYIVKKLESQSISDQKAGKPANTSLQQVKDLILNRDYLTAVQKLYEHNKVIVDNIINTKFDGAENKNLKGI
;
A
#
# COMPACT_ATOMS: atom_id res chain seq x y z
N MET A 1 -19.02 35.52 -42.74
CA MET A 1 -18.55 35.95 -41.40
C MET A 1 -19.16 35.13 -40.28
N THR A 2 -20.47 34.83 -40.28
CA THR A 2 -21.15 33.98 -39.27
C THR A 2 -20.72 32.50 -39.29
N LYS A 3 -20.60 31.88 -40.47
CA LYS A 3 -20.18 30.45 -40.58
C LYS A 3 -18.77 30.14 -40.05
N GLU A 4 -17.84 31.08 -40.18
CA GLU A 4 -16.46 30.90 -39.67
C GLU A 4 -16.41 31.03 -38.15
N LEU A 5 -17.19 31.95 -37.59
CA LEU A 5 -17.35 32.11 -36.14
C LEU A 5 -18.08 30.91 -35.50
N GLU A 6 -19.07 30.34 -36.18
CA GLU A 6 -19.74 29.09 -35.78
C GLU A 6 -18.76 27.90 -35.80
N GLY A 7 -17.91 27.81 -36.84
CA GLY A 7 -16.87 26.79 -36.92
C GLY A 7 -15.83 26.89 -35.80
N LEU A 8 -15.37 28.10 -35.51
CA LEU A 8 -14.45 28.38 -34.40
C LEU A 8 -15.07 28.04 -33.03
N ALA A 9 -16.32 28.45 -32.79
CA ALA A 9 -17.04 28.13 -31.56
C ALA A 9 -17.20 26.61 -31.37
N THR A 10 -17.52 25.89 -32.45
CA THR A 10 -17.63 24.43 -32.43
C THR A 10 -16.30 23.76 -32.09
N THR A 11 -15.19 24.25 -32.64
CA THR A 11 -13.85 23.74 -32.32
C THR A 11 -13.47 23.99 -30.86
N VAL A 12 -13.75 25.18 -30.34
CA VAL A 12 -13.50 25.51 -28.92
C VAL A 12 -14.33 24.62 -28.01
N GLN A 13 -15.59 24.36 -28.34
CA GLN A 13 -16.43 23.45 -27.56
C GLN A 13 -15.90 22.01 -27.58
N LYS A 14 -15.46 21.52 -28.74
CA LYS A 14 -14.85 20.17 -28.83
C LYS A 14 -13.58 20.08 -27.99
N PHE A 15 -12.71 21.10 -28.04
CA PHE A 15 -11.51 21.14 -27.21
C PHE A 15 -11.85 21.13 -25.71
N LYS A 16 -12.82 21.97 -25.28
CA LYS A 16 -13.28 21.99 -23.89
C LYS A 16 -13.83 20.64 -23.44
N ALA A 17 -14.63 19.98 -24.28
CA ALA A 17 -15.19 18.67 -23.98
C ALA A 17 -14.11 17.59 -23.84
N SER A 18 -13.12 17.57 -24.73
CA SER A 18 -12.00 16.62 -24.63
C SER A 18 -11.13 16.86 -23.39
N LEU A 19 -10.87 18.13 -23.05
CA LEU A 19 -10.09 18.45 -21.85
C LEU A 19 -10.87 18.10 -20.58
N LYS A 20 -12.17 18.35 -20.55
CA LYS A 20 -13.06 18.00 -19.44
C LYS A 20 -13.09 16.48 -19.21
N ASP A 21 -13.25 15.68 -20.26
CA ASP A 21 -13.22 14.21 -20.13
C ASP A 21 -11.92 13.69 -19.49
N VAL A 22 -10.77 14.27 -19.86
CA VAL A 22 -9.48 13.92 -19.26
C VAL A 22 -9.41 14.37 -17.80
N LEU A 23 -9.88 15.58 -17.49
CA LEU A 23 -9.87 16.14 -16.16
C LEU A 23 -10.76 15.33 -15.20
N ASP A 24 -12.00 15.06 -15.61
CA ASP A 24 -12.99 14.33 -14.83
C ASP A 24 -12.52 12.88 -14.58
N LYS A 25 -11.88 12.24 -15.56
CA LYS A 25 -11.27 10.90 -15.38
C LYS A 25 -10.11 10.91 -14.40
N THR A 26 -9.27 11.95 -14.44
CA THR A 26 -8.04 12.00 -13.65
C THR A 26 -8.34 12.38 -12.20
N ASN A 27 -9.34 13.24 -11.98
CA ASN A 27 -9.63 13.87 -10.69
C ASN A 27 -11.06 13.57 -10.19
N ALA A 28 -11.67 12.47 -10.63
CA ALA A 28 -13.06 12.11 -10.31
C ALA A 28 -13.37 12.19 -8.82
N GLU A 29 -12.50 11.62 -7.98
CA GLU A 29 -12.66 11.60 -6.52
C GLU A 29 -12.60 13.01 -5.91
N PHE A 30 -11.70 13.84 -6.41
CA PHE A 30 -11.60 15.24 -6.00
C PHE A 30 -12.82 16.05 -6.43
N HIS A 31 -13.28 15.88 -7.67
CA HIS A 31 -14.48 16.55 -8.18
C HIS A 31 -15.71 16.16 -7.40
N GLN A 32 -15.85 14.88 -7.05
CA GLN A 32 -16.94 14.40 -6.20
C GLN A 32 -16.90 15.07 -4.82
N ALA A 33 -15.71 15.16 -4.20
CA ALA A 33 -15.56 15.81 -2.91
C ALA A 33 -15.84 17.33 -2.97
N LEU A 34 -15.47 17.99 -4.07
CA LEU A 34 -15.59 19.43 -4.24
C LEU A 34 -16.99 19.87 -4.69
N ASN A 35 -17.66 19.08 -5.55
CA ASN A 35 -18.98 19.42 -6.09
C ASN A 35 -20.10 19.22 -5.06
N GLY A 36 -19.88 18.39 -4.04
CA GLY A 36 -20.87 18.13 -3.01
C GLY A 36 -22.13 17.43 -3.52
N GLU A 37 -23.26 17.63 -2.84
CA GLU A 37 -24.53 16.95 -3.14
C GLU A 37 -25.39 17.64 -4.21
N SER A 38 -25.16 18.93 -4.50
CA SER A 38 -25.98 19.70 -5.44
C SER A 38 -25.18 20.77 -6.18
N PRO A 39 -25.34 20.91 -7.51
CA PRO A 39 -24.69 21.95 -8.30
C PRO A 39 -25.09 23.36 -7.87
N ILE A 40 -24.25 24.35 -8.21
CA ILE A 40 -24.56 25.76 -8.03
C ILE A 40 -25.58 26.18 -9.09
N SER A 41 -26.70 26.75 -8.65
CA SER A 41 -27.73 27.25 -9.56
C SER A 41 -27.70 28.76 -9.71
N PHE A 42 -27.95 29.26 -10.93
CA PHE A 42 -28.17 30.69 -11.16
C PHE A 42 -29.29 30.92 -12.15
N ARG A 43 -29.99 32.04 -11.95
CA ARG A 43 -31.16 32.42 -12.76
C ARG A 43 -30.72 33.07 -14.06
N GLY A 44 -31.25 32.57 -15.16
CA GLY A 44 -31.25 33.24 -16.45
C GLY A 44 -32.16 34.47 -16.46
N LEU A 45 -31.87 35.38 -17.38
CA LEU A 45 -32.75 36.52 -17.64
C LEU A 45 -34.04 36.00 -18.32
N THR A 46 -35.19 36.34 -17.76
CA THR A 46 -36.50 35.95 -18.31
C THR A 46 -36.91 36.85 -19.47
N THR A 47 -37.24 36.25 -20.61
CA THR A 47 -38.20 36.85 -21.56
C THR A 47 -39.60 36.37 -21.19
N MET A 48 -40.62 37.22 -21.34
CA MET A 48 -41.97 37.09 -20.74
C MET A 48 -42.81 35.85 -21.10
N GLN A 49 -42.22 34.77 -21.63
CA GLN A 49 -42.93 33.55 -22.03
C GLN A 49 -42.27 32.24 -21.60
N ASP A 50 -41.09 32.24 -20.99
CA ASP A 50 -40.44 31.00 -20.55
C ASP A 50 -40.27 30.99 -19.02
N GLU A 51 -40.68 29.88 -18.40
CA GLU A 51 -40.34 29.55 -17.01
C GLU A 51 -38.83 29.77 -16.82
N GLY A 52 -38.44 30.48 -15.76
CA GLY A 52 -37.09 31.01 -15.62
C GLY A 52 -36.02 29.93 -15.81
N ASN A 53 -35.20 30.07 -16.85
CA ASN A 53 -34.09 29.17 -17.10
C ASN A 53 -33.16 29.16 -15.89
N GLU A 54 -33.05 28.02 -15.22
CA GLU A 54 -32.08 27.80 -14.15
C GLU A 54 -30.88 27.07 -14.74
N TYR A 55 -29.69 27.66 -14.59
CA TYR A 55 -28.45 27.06 -15.04
C TYR A 55 -27.75 26.40 -13.87
N LEU A 56 -27.31 25.17 -14.06
CA LEU A 56 -26.60 24.37 -13.06
C LEU A 56 -25.13 24.26 -13.48
N LEU A 57 -24.22 24.56 -12.57
CA LEU A 57 -22.79 24.41 -12.77
C LEU A 57 -22.14 23.75 -11.55
N ASP A 58 -21.18 22.88 -11.84
CA ASP A 58 -20.39 22.22 -10.82
C ASP A 58 -19.28 23.16 -10.29
N PRO A 59 -19.05 23.23 -8.98
CA PRO A 59 -17.95 24.01 -8.38
C PRO A 59 -16.57 23.70 -8.99
N SER A 60 -16.28 22.42 -9.27
CA SER A 60 -15.02 22.01 -9.92
C SER A 60 -14.86 22.59 -11.32
N ASP A 61 -15.93 22.64 -12.11
CA ASP A 61 -15.93 23.25 -13.44
C ASP A 61 -15.76 24.77 -13.34
N ILE A 62 -16.44 25.41 -12.39
CA ILE A 62 -16.29 26.86 -12.16
C ILE A 62 -14.83 27.18 -11.83
N LEU A 63 -14.24 26.49 -10.87
CA LEU A 63 -12.87 26.72 -10.47
C LEU A 63 -11.90 26.40 -11.62
N PHE A 64 -12.04 25.26 -12.29
CA PHE A 64 -11.10 24.89 -13.36
C PHE A 64 -11.11 25.89 -14.53
N TRP A 65 -12.28 26.40 -14.93
CA TRP A 65 -12.40 27.29 -16.10
C TRP A 65 -12.24 28.77 -15.77
N HIS A 66 -12.60 29.21 -14.56
CA HIS A 66 -12.61 30.63 -14.19
C HIS A 66 -11.51 31.02 -13.20
N ASP A 67 -11.06 30.11 -12.35
CA ASP A 67 -9.91 30.33 -11.44
C ASP A 67 -9.05 29.07 -11.28
N PRO A 68 -8.20 28.76 -12.29
CA PRO A 68 -7.33 27.58 -12.24
C PRO A 68 -6.37 27.57 -11.04
N THR A 69 -6.05 28.73 -10.47
CA THR A 69 -5.16 28.82 -9.31
C THR A 69 -5.87 28.32 -8.07
N ALA A 70 -7.09 28.80 -7.82
CA ALA A 70 -7.93 28.30 -6.73
C ALA A 70 -8.27 26.81 -6.89
N TYR A 71 -8.47 26.33 -8.13
CA TYR A 71 -8.65 24.90 -8.39
C TYR A 71 -7.45 24.07 -7.90
N LEU A 72 -6.23 24.49 -8.23
CA LEU A 72 -5.00 23.79 -7.83
C LEU A 72 -4.76 23.87 -6.31
N ASP A 73 -5.10 25.00 -5.69
CA ASP A 73 -4.99 25.17 -4.24
C ASP A 73 -5.95 24.23 -3.50
N GLU A 74 -7.22 24.15 -3.91
CA GLU A 74 -8.19 23.22 -3.31
C GLU A 74 -7.82 21.76 -3.58
N PHE A 75 -7.30 21.44 -4.77
CA PHE A 75 -6.78 20.11 -5.07
C PHE A 75 -5.61 19.73 -4.14
N GLY A 76 -4.71 20.68 -3.87
CA GLY A 76 -3.61 20.50 -2.92
C GLY A 76 -4.10 20.26 -1.49
N ARG A 77 -5.12 21.00 -1.05
CA ARG A 77 -5.74 20.82 0.28
C ARG A 77 -6.43 19.47 0.41
N TRP A 78 -7.21 19.07 -0.59
CA TRP A 78 -7.91 17.78 -0.60
C TRP A 78 -6.92 16.61 -0.51
N LYS A 79 -5.85 16.63 -1.32
CA LYS A 79 -4.77 15.62 -1.21
C LYS A 79 -4.09 15.65 0.16
N GLY A 80 -3.89 16.84 0.73
CA GLY A 80 -3.36 16.99 2.08
C GLY A 80 -4.25 16.32 3.12
N GLN A 81 -5.57 16.53 3.02
CA GLN A 81 -6.54 15.94 3.93
C GLN A 81 -6.62 14.41 3.78
N GLU A 82 -6.62 13.90 2.54
CA GLU A 82 -6.62 12.46 2.26
C GLU A 82 -5.42 11.75 2.93
N ILE A 83 -4.25 12.38 2.90
CA ILE A 83 -3.04 11.88 3.59
C ILE A 83 -3.23 11.90 5.11
N LEU A 84 -3.81 12.98 5.67
CA LEU A 84 -4.08 13.08 7.10
C LEU A 84 -5.07 12.01 7.56
N ASP A 85 -6.14 11.77 6.79
CA ASP A 85 -7.17 10.78 7.10
C ASP A 85 -6.59 9.37 7.05
N ARG A 86 -5.79 9.07 6.02
CA ARG A 86 -5.09 7.78 5.87
C ARG A 86 -4.16 7.46 7.04
N HIS A 87 -3.56 8.49 7.65
CA HIS A 87 -2.62 8.35 8.75
C HIS A 87 -3.21 8.76 10.11
N SER A 88 -4.53 8.94 10.20
CA SER A 88 -5.24 9.32 11.44
C SER A 88 -4.91 8.37 12.60
N ALA A 89 -5.03 7.06 12.39
CA ALA A 89 -4.72 6.06 13.42
C ALA A 89 -3.26 6.14 13.92
N ILE A 90 -2.31 6.47 13.05
CA ILE A 90 -0.90 6.63 13.43
C ILE A 90 -0.73 7.92 14.22
N LYS A 91 -1.38 9.00 13.79
CA LYS A 91 -1.38 10.27 14.50
C LYS A 91 -1.94 10.08 15.91
N ASP A 92 -3.10 9.44 16.04
CA ASP A 92 -3.74 9.15 17.33
C ASP A 92 -2.82 8.32 18.22
N TYR A 93 -2.24 7.25 17.68
CA TYR A 93 -1.24 6.45 18.41
C TYR A 93 -0.06 7.29 18.91
N LEU A 94 0.52 8.17 18.07
CA LEU A 94 1.63 9.02 18.45
C LEU A 94 1.25 10.03 19.55
N HIS A 95 0.02 10.53 19.52
CA HIS A 95 -0.52 11.41 20.57
C HIS A 95 -0.76 10.65 21.88
N GLU A 96 -1.49 9.54 21.83
CA GLU A 96 -1.84 8.73 23.00
C GLU A 96 -0.62 8.12 23.70
N SER A 97 0.42 7.77 22.92
CA SER A 97 1.67 7.22 23.44
C SER A 97 2.73 8.26 23.81
N ASP A 98 2.44 9.56 23.67
CA ASP A 98 3.38 10.68 23.88
C ASP A 98 4.70 10.55 23.09
N GLN A 99 4.61 10.03 21.85
CA GLN A 99 5.78 9.74 21.01
C GLN A 99 6.06 10.80 19.93
N ILE A 100 5.27 11.88 19.87
CA ILE A 100 5.41 12.93 18.85
C ILE A 100 6.83 13.49 18.80
N ASN A 101 7.43 13.74 19.96
CA ASN A 101 8.79 14.29 20.03
C ASN A 101 9.84 13.33 19.46
N ILE A 102 9.69 12.03 19.72
CA ILE A 102 10.60 10.99 19.19
C ILE A 102 10.42 10.87 17.68
N PHE A 103 9.17 10.87 17.21
CA PHE A 103 8.86 10.84 15.79
C PHE A 103 9.44 12.05 15.04
N ASN A 104 9.25 13.26 15.56
CA ASN A 104 9.81 14.47 14.94
C ASN A 104 11.34 14.46 14.89
N ARG A 105 12.00 14.00 15.98
CA ARG A 105 13.45 13.80 15.98
C ARG A 105 13.88 12.79 14.90
N PHE A 106 13.14 11.70 14.75
CA PHE A 106 13.43 10.72 13.71
C PHE A 106 13.29 11.32 12.29
N VAL A 107 12.23 12.08 12.04
CA VAL A 107 12.02 12.80 10.77
C VAL A 107 13.19 13.74 10.46
N ASP A 108 13.68 14.48 11.45
CA ASP A 108 14.81 15.39 11.28
C ASP A 108 16.12 14.67 10.95
N VAL A 109 16.39 13.56 11.63
CA VAL A 109 17.58 12.72 11.36
C VAL A 109 17.48 12.10 9.96
N LEU A 110 16.29 11.70 9.53
CA LEU A 110 16.01 11.17 8.19
C LEU A 110 16.23 12.23 7.11
N ARG A 111 15.70 13.45 7.28
CA ARG A 111 15.94 14.60 6.38
C ARG A 111 17.42 14.94 6.25
N LYS A 112 18.17 14.82 7.34
CA LYS A 112 19.63 15.04 7.38
C LYS A 112 20.43 13.86 6.80
N LYS A 113 19.77 12.79 6.33
CA LYS A 113 20.39 11.57 5.81
C LYS A 113 21.33 10.89 6.82
N ARG A 114 20.97 10.92 8.11
CA ARG A 114 21.77 10.38 9.23
C ARG A 114 21.15 9.13 9.86
N VAL A 115 20.37 8.37 9.09
CA VAL A 115 19.74 7.13 9.57
C VAL A 115 20.48 5.93 8.99
N ALA A 116 20.93 5.02 9.86
CA ALA A 116 21.41 3.70 9.49
C ALA A 116 20.37 2.67 10.00
N PRO A 117 19.56 2.06 9.12
CA PRO A 117 18.53 1.13 9.56
C PRO A 117 19.16 -0.18 10.04
N PHE A 118 18.77 -0.62 11.23
CA PHE A 118 19.06 -1.98 11.70
C PHE A 118 17.89 -2.88 11.35
N VAL A 119 18.08 -3.77 10.38
CA VAL A 119 17.01 -4.53 9.76
C VAL A 119 17.13 -6.02 10.11
N GLY A 120 16.09 -6.56 10.73
CA GLY A 120 15.99 -7.99 11.05
C GLY A 120 15.11 -8.76 10.06
N ALA A 121 15.06 -10.08 10.22
CA ALA A 121 14.24 -10.99 9.41
C ALA A 121 12.74 -10.66 9.43
N GLY A 122 12.26 -9.86 10.40
CA GLY A 122 10.87 -9.39 10.41
C GLY A 122 10.48 -8.59 9.16
N ILE A 123 11.43 -7.86 8.56
CA ILE A 123 11.13 -7.04 7.36
C ILE A 123 10.82 -7.88 6.13
N SER A 124 11.27 -9.14 6.09
CA SER A 124 11.07 -10.01 4.94
C SER A 124 9.72 -10.73 4.96
N ARG A 125 8.97 -10.66 6.07
CA ARG A 125 7.67 -11.36 6.22
C ARG A 125 6.60 -10.89 5.22
N PRO A 126 6.39 -9.58 4.97
CA PRO A 126 5.45 -9.12 3.94
C PRO A 126 5.81 -9.60 2.53
N TYR A 127 7.10 -9.89 2.30
CA TYR A 127 7.62 -10.45 1.06
C TYR A 127 7.51 -11.97 0.98
N LYS A 128 6.69 -12.58 1.85
CA LYS A 128 6.41 -14.02 1.93
C LYS A 128 7.64 -14.88 2.22
N TYR A 129 8.71 -14.30 2.76
CA TYR A 129 9.80 -15.10 3.33
C TYR A 129 9.42 -15.57 4.73
N PRO A 130 9.63 -16.86 5.06
CA PRO A 130 9.36 -17.38 6.39
C PRO A 130 10.33 -16.78 7.41
N LEU A 131 9.85 -16.59 8.64
CA LEU A 131 10.74 -16.32 9.77
C LEU A 131 11.53 -17.58 10.14
N TRP A 132 12.67 -17.42 10.81
CA TRP A 132 13.52 -18.54 11.22
C TRP A 132 12.77 -19.60 12.03
N GLY A 133 11.92 -19.20 12.99
CA GLY A 133 11.11 -20.15 13.76
C GLY A 133 10.16 -20.98 12.89
N GLU A 134 9.44 -20.31 11.97
CA GLU A 134 8.51 -20.95 11.03
C GLU A 134 9.23 -21.95 10.11
N LEU A 135 10.43 -21.58 9.64
CA LEU A 135 11.28 -22.45 8.82
C LEU A 135 11.76 -23.69 9.58
N ILE A 136 12.25 -23.51 10.81
CA ILE A 136 12.77 -24.62 11.62
C ILE A 136 11.64 -25.61 11.93
N GLU A 137 10.45 -25.14 12.29
CA GLU A 137 9.28 -26.00 12.49
C GLU A 137 8.90 -26.78 11.22
N TYR A 138 8.99 -26.13 10.06
CA TYR A 138 8.77 -26.80 8.78
C TYR A 138 9.79 -27.93 8.52
N ILE A 139 11.07 -27.68 8.80
CA ILE A 139 12.14 -28.69 8.69
C ILE A 139 11.86 -29.86 9.62
N VAL A 140 11.51 -29.59 10.89
CA VAL A 140 11.17 -30.62 11.88
C VAL A 140 10.02 -31.49 11.36
N LYS A 141 8.90 -30.89 10.92
CA LYS A 141 7.74 -31.63 10.39
C LYS A 141 8.09 -32.53 9.20
N LYS A 142 8.96 -32.04 8.31
CA LYS A 142 9.41 -32.82 7.14
C LYS A 142 10.24 -34.04 7.57
N LEU A 143 11.13 -33.86 8.54
CA LEU A 143 11.96 -34.95 9.10
C LEU A 143 11.14 -35.93 9.93
N GLU A 144 10.11 -35.47 10.66
CA GLU A 144 9.17 -36.35 11.36
C GLU A 144 8.40 -37.24 10.38
N SER A 145 7.92 -36.65 9.29
CA SER A 145 7.19 -37.38 8.24
C SER A 145 8.06 -38.47 7.60
N GLN A 146 9.35 -38.18 7.37
CA GLN A 146 10.32 -39.17 6.91
C GLN A 146 10.60 -40.24 7.96
N SER A 147 10.78 -39.84 9.23
CA SER A 147 11.04 -40.78 10.33
C SER A 147 9.88 -41.77 10.51
N ILE A 148 8.63 -41.33 10.36
CA ILE A 148 7.44 -42.20 10.39
C ILE A 148 7.46 -43.19 9.21
N SER A 149 7.83 -42.73 8.01
CA SER A 149 7.98 -43.59 6.83
C SER A 149 9.10 -44.62 7.02
N ASP A 150 10.20 -44.21 7.63
CA ASP A 150 11.37 -45.05 7.93
C ASP A 150 11.07 -46.09 9.02
N GLN A 151 10.30 -45.73 10.05
CA GLN A 151 9.81 -46.67 11.06
C GLN A 151 8.90 -47.75 10.45
N LYS A 152 8.00 -47.36 9.53
CA LYS A 152 7.18 -48.33 8.76
C LYS A 152 8.02 -49.25 7.88
N ALA A 153 9.22 -48.80 7.49
CA ALA A 153 10.21 -49.58 6.75
C ALA A 153 11.21 -50.34 7.66
N GLY A 154 10.99 -50.36 8.98
CA GLY A 154 11.80 -51.13 9.94
C GLY A 154 13.09 -50.45 10.42
N LYS A 155 13.28 -49.14 10.15
CA LYS A 155 14.43 -48.37 10.65
C LYS A 155 14.18 -47.82 12.07
N PRO A 156 15.23 -47.56 12.87
CA PRO A 156 15.08 -47.09 14.25
C PRO A 156 14.37 -45.74 14.35
N ALA A 157 13.56 -45.59 15.39
CA ALA A 157 12.85 -44.36 15.71
C ALA A 157 13.81 -43.25 16.14
N ASN A 158 13.60 -42.05 15.62
CA ASN A 158 14.51 -40.92 15.83
C ASN A 158 14.06 -40.04 17.01
N THR A 159 14.75 -40.15 18.14
CA THR A 159 14.49 -39.38 19.37
C THR A 159 15.07 -37.97 19.37
N SER A 160 15.90 -37.62 18.38
CA SER A 160 16.57 -36.30 18.32
C SER A 160 15.62 -35.13 18.01
N LEU A 161 14.49 -35.39 17.36
CA LEU A 161 13.53 -34.35 16.92
C LEU A 161 12.77 -33.72 18.09
N GLN A 162 12.54 -34.47 19.18
CA GLN A 162 11.89 -33.93 20.37
C GLN A 162 12.76 -32.88 21.07
N GLN A 163 14.08 -33.12 21.14
CA GLN A 163 15.03 -32.15 21.70
C GLN A 163 15.06 -30.84 20.89
N VAL A 164 14.89 -30.92 19.57
CA VAL A 164 14.82 -29.73 18.72
C VAL A 164 13.55 -28.92 19.01
N LYS A 165 12.40 -29.58 19.25
CA LYS A 165 11.16 -28.88 19.63
C LYS A 165 11.31 -28.13 20.95
N ASP A 166 11.97 -28.73 21.93
CA ASP A 166 12.23 -28.09 23.22
C ASP A 166 13.14 -26.85 23.06
N LEU A 167 14.13 -26.92 22.16
CA LEU A 167 14.99 -25.77 21.84
C LEU A 167 14.22 -24.63 21.15
N ILE A 168 13.27 -24.95 20.27
CA ILE A 168 12.39 -23.95 19.63
C ILE A 168 11.53 -23.23 20.68
N LEU A 169 10.95 -23.97 21.63
CA LEU A 169 10.16 -23.40 22.73
C LEU A 169 10.99 -22.45 23.60
N ASN A 170 12.26 -22.79 23.82
CA ASN A 170 13.23 -21.96 24.56
C ASN A 170 13.83 -20.82 23.73
N ARG A 171 13.41 -20.64 22.46
CA ARG A 171 13.93 -19.66 21.50
C ARG A 171 15.41 -19.81 21.17
N ASP A 172 15.98 -20.99 21.43
CA ASP A 172 17.35 -21.33 21.05
C ASP A 172 17.39 -21.88 19.61
N TYR A 173 17.11 -20.98 18.67
CA TYR A 173 17.02 -21.33 17.24
C TYR A 173 18.35 -21.76 16.64
N LEU A 174 19.47 -21.23 17.13
CA LEU A 174 20.79 -21.56 16.61
C LEU A 174 21.14 -23.02 16.94
N THR A 175 20.99 -23.42 18.19
CA THR A 175 21.25 -24.80 18.61
C THR A 175 20.25 -25.76 17.98
N ALA A 176 18.99 -25.35 17.82
CA ALA A 176 17.97 -26.14 17.14
C ALA A 176 18.36 -26.45 15.68
N VAL A 177 18.78 -25.43 14.92
CA VAL A 177 19.25 -25.61 13.52
C VAL A 177 20.52 -26.46 13.47
N GLN A 178 21.47 -26.23 14.38
CA GLN A 178 22.71 -27.01 14.42
C GLN A 178 22.41 -28.51 14.60
N LYS A 179 21.52 -28.88 15.52
CA LYS A 179 21.10 -30.28 15.71
C LYS A 179 20.38 -30.85 14.48
N LEU A 180 19.53 -30.05 13.82
CA LEU A 180 18.88 -30.47 12.57
C LEU A 180 19.89 -30.69 11.45
N TYR A 181 20.92 -29.85 11.37
CA TYR A 181 21.98 -29.91 10.38
C TYR A 181 22.86 -31.15 10.57
N GLU A 182 23.26 -31.42 11.82
CA GLU A 182 23.98 -32.63 12.21
C GLU A 182 23.17 -33.89 11.91
N HIS A 183 21.84 -33.81 12.05
CA HIS A 183 20.96 -34.93 11.76
C HIS A 183 20.80 -35.18 10.25
N ASN A 184 20.46 -34.15 9.46
CA ASN A 184 20.25 -34.30 8.02
C ASN A 184 20.59 -33.01 7.25
N LYS A 185 21.89 -32.78 7.08
CA LYS A 185 22.46 -31.66 6.32
C LYS A 185 21.80 -31.46 4.95
N VAL A 186 21.60 -32.53 4.17
CA VAL A 186 21.11 -32.43 2.78
C VAL A 186 19.71 -31.82 2.74
N ILE A 187 18.83 -32.24 3.64
CA ILE A 187 17.46 -31.71 3.69
C ILE A 187 17.45 -30.27 4.17
N VAL A 188 18.25 -29.95 5.19
CA VAL A 188 18.36 -28.60 5.72
C VAL A 188 18.88 -27.63 4.66
N ASP A 189 20.00 -27.97 4.00
CA ASP A 189 20.59 -27.15 2.92
C ASP A 189 19.60 -26.95 1.78
N ASN A 190 18.94 -28.02 1.32
CA ASN A 190 17.97 -27.93 0.24
C ASN A 190 16.80 -26.98 0.60
N ILE A 191 16.23 -27.12 1.80
CA ILE A 191 15.11 -26.27 2.22
C ILE A 191 15.52 -24.81 2.35
N ILE A 192 16.68 -24.52 2.95
CA ILE A 192 17.18 -23.14 3.08
C ILE A 192 17.39 -22.54 1.70
N ASN A 193 18.08 -23.25 0.81
CA ASN A 193 18.35 -22.74 -0.53
C ASN A 193 17.07 -22.52 -1.32
N THR A 194 16.12 -23.47 -1.32
CA THR A 194 14.85 -23.29 -2.07
C THR A 194 13.95 -22.20 -1.49
N LYS A 195 13.95 -21.98 -0.17
CA LYS A 195 13.03 -20.99 0.45
C LYS A 195 13.56 -19.56 0.43
N PHE A 196 14.87 -19.38 0.26
CA PHE A 196 15.51 -18.06 0.24
C PHE A 196 16.22 -17.72 -1.08
N ASP A 197 16.16 -18.57 -2.12
CA ASP A 197 16.73 -18.28 -3.44
C ASP A 197 16.03 -17.14 -4.21
N GLY A 198 14.87 -16.69 -3.74
CA GLY A 198 14.09 -15.62 -4.36
C GLY A 198 13.41 -16.00 -5.68
N ALA A 199 13.40 -17.28 -6.07
CA ALA A 199 12.81 -17.74 -7.32
C ALA A 199 11.27 -17.62 -7.34
N GLU A 200 10.62 -17.91 -6.21
CA GLU A 200 9.16 -17.88 -6.07
C GLU A 200 8.59 -16.45 -5.91
N ASN A 201 9.42 -15.45 -5.58
CA ASN A 201 8.99 -14.10 -5.19
C ASN A 201 9.40 -12.98 -6.18
N LYS A 202 9.65 -13.32 -7.46
CA LYS A 202 10.11 -12.34 -8.49
C LYS A 202 9.11 -11.23 -8.84
N ASN A 203 7.84 -11.36 -8.46
CA ASN A 203 6.78 -10.38 -8.74
C ASN A 203 6.39 -9.55 -7.51
N LEU A 204 7.37 -9.10 -6.73
CA LEU A 204 7.14 -8.09 -5.72
C LEU A 204 7.14 -6.72 -6.40
N LYS A 205 6.05 -6.41 -7.12
CA LYS A 205 5.79 -5.03 -7.54
C LYS A 205 5.65 -4.18 -6.29
N GLY A 206 6.47 -3.13 -6.24
CA GLY A 206 6.72 -2.32 -5.06
C GLY A 206 5.48 -1.66 -4.47
N ILE A 207 5.62 -1.42 -3.18
CA ILE A 207 5.05 -0.30 -2.44
C ILE A 207 5.22 0.99 -3.25
#